data_AF-M1ZV96-F1
#
_entry.id   AF-M1ZV96-F1
#
_cell.length_a   1.000
_cell.length_b   1.000
_cell.length_c   1.000
_cell.angle_alpha   90.00
_cell.angle_beta   90.00
_cell.angle_gamma   90.00
#
_symmetry.space_group_name_H-M   'P 1'
#
loop_
_entity.id
_entity.type
_entity.pdbx_description
1 polymer ?
#
loop_
_entity_poly.entity_id
_entity_poly.type
_entity_poly.pdbx_seq_one_letter_code
_entity_poly.pdbx_strand_id
1 'polypeptide(L)'
;MFGFFNREHKILAPVAGRVLELSEVPDEVFASKLAGDGVAIDCEDDIIVAPADGVISLIFKTNHAFGIILKDGTELLVHIGIDTVKLEGKGF
;
A
#
# COMPACT_ATOMS: atom_id res chain seq x y z
N MET A 1 -23.09 25.81 -5.28
CA MET A 1 -21.77 26.02 -5.92
C MET A 1 -20.70 25.63 -4.90
N PHE A 2 -20.46 24.32 -4.72
CA PHE A 2 -19.49 23.80 -3.75
C PHE A 2 -18.51 22.89 -4.48
N GLY A 3 -17.42 23.50 -4.95
CA GLY A 3 -16.30 22.79 -5.55
C GLY A 3 -15.04 23.58 -5.25
N PHE A 4 -14.51 23.47 -4.03
CA PHE A 4 -13.28 24.18 -3.64
C PHE A 4 -12.34 23.41 -2.69
N PHE A 5 -12.59 22.13 -2.41
CA PHE A 5 -11.65 21.32 -1.63
C PHE A 5 -11.50 19.92 -2.22
N ASN A 6 -11.13 19.80 -3.49
CA ASN A 6 -10.48 18.58 -3.95
C ASN A 6 -9.00 18.73 -3.64
N ARG A 7 -8.54 18.13 -2.53
CA ARG A 7 -7.10 17.94 -2.33
C ARG A 7 -6.72 16.66 -3.06
N GLU A 8 -6.11 16.81 -4.23
CA GLU A 8 -5.48 15.67 -4.90
C GLU A 8 -4.21 15.28 -4.15
N HIS A 9 -4.21 14.09 -3.57
CA HIS A 9 -2.98 13.44 -3.13
C HIS A 9 -2.44 12.60 -4.29
N LYS A 10 -1.27 12.97 -4.82
CA LYS A 10 -0.58 12.14 -5.79
C LYS A 10 0.03 10.95 -5.06
N ILE A 11 -0.58 9.79 -5.24
CA ILE A 11 -0.01 8.51 -4.80
C ILE A 11 0.86 7.99 -5.94
N LEU A 12 2.15 7.84 -5.66
CA LEU A 12 3.14 7.28 -6.58
C LEU A 12 3.22 5.77 -6.40
N ALA A 13 3.74 5.08 -7.41
CA ALA A 13 3.99 3.65 -7.30
C ALA A 13 5.10 3.41 -6.26
N PRO A 14 4.86 2.61 -5.21
CA PRO A 14 5.89 2.27 -4.21
C PRO A 14 6.96 1.32 -4.75
N VAL A 15 6.75 0.73 -5.92
CA VAL A 15 7.68 -0.22 -6.58
C VAL A 15 7.42 -0.19 -8.09
N ALA A 16 8.43 -0.48 -8.90
CA ALA A 16 8.22 -0.69 -10.33
C ALA A 16 7.43 -1.99 -10.56
N GLY A 17 6.55 -1.98 -11.55
CA GLY A 17 5.76 -3.16 -11.89
C GLY A 17 4.44 -2.84 -12.57
N ARG A 18 3.61 -3.88 -12.75
CA ARG A 18 2.31 -3.77 -13.40
C ARG A 18 1.21 -3.56 -12.36
N VAL A 19 0.43 -2.50 -12.54
CA VAL A 19 -0.77 -2.25 -11.73
C VAL A 19 -1.86 -3.27 -12.08
N LEU A 20 -2.47 -3.84 -11.04
CA LEU A 20 -3.58 -4.80 -11.11
C LEU A 20 -4.77 -4.27 -10.30
N GLU A 21 -5.98 -4.71 -10.67
CA GLU A 21 -7.13 -4.50 -9.80
C GLU A 21 -6.99 -5.33 -8.52
N LEU A 22 -7.52 -4.83 -7.40
CA LEU A 22 -7.56 -5.62 -6.17
C LEU A 22 -8.29 -6.95 -6.36
N SER A 23 -9.31 -6.99 -7.23
CA SER A 23 -10.07 -8.19 -7.59
C SER A 23 -9.21 -9.35 -8.14
N GLU A 24 -8.02 -9.05 -8.66
CA GLU A 24 -7.07 -10.02 -9.20
C GLU A 24 -6.13 -10.59 -8.13
N VAL A 25 -6.11 -10.02 -6.92
CA VAL A 25 -5.24 -10.47 -5.82
C VAL A 25 -5.77 -11.80 -5.25
N PRO A 26 -4.93 -12.83 -5.08
CA PRO A 26 -5.35 -14.14 -4.58
C PRO A 26 -5.51 -14.17 -3.05
N ASP A 27 -6.13 -13.15 -2.46
CA ASP A 27 -6.42 -13.02 -1.03
C ASP A 27 -7.73 -12.25 -0.84
N GLU A 28 -8.69 -12.84 -0.13
CA GLU A 28 -10.04 -12.30 0.01
C GLU A 28 -10.06 -10.95 0.75
N VAL A 29 -9.16 -10.71 1.71
CA VAL A 29 -9.11 -9.48 2.48
C VAL A 29 -8.81 -8.28 1.58
N PHE A 30 -7.93 -8.47 0.60
CA PHE A 30 -7.60 -7.44 -0.40
C PHE A 30 -8.60 -7.44 -1.57
N ALA A 31 -8.94 -8.60 -2.13
CA ALA A 31 -9.79 -8.69 -3.30
C ALA A 31 -11.22 -8.19 -3.10
N SER A 32 -11.75 -8.35 -1.88
CA SER A 32 -13.06 -7.83 -1.50
C SER A 32 -13.02 -6.40 -0.95
N LYS A 33 -11.84 -5.76 -0.92
CA LYS A 33 -11.60 -4.43 -0.34
C LYS A 33 -11.89 -4.32 1.16
N LEU A 34 -11.88 -5.43 1.90
CA LEU A 34 -12.08 -5.43 3.36
C LEU A 34 -10.97 -4.67 4.10
N ALA A 35 -9.73 -4.70 3.59
CA ALA A 35 -8.62 -3.90 4.11
C ALA A 35 -8.66 -2.41 3.72
N GLY A 36 -9.50 -2.04 2.76
CA GLY A 36 -9.54 -0.71 2.15
C GLY A 36 -9.56 -0.77 0.62
N ASP A 37 -9.84 0.36 0.00
CA ASP A 37 -9.78 0.51 -1.47
C ASP A 37 -8.35 0.84 -1.93
N GLY A 38 -8.03 0.54 -3.19
CA GLY A 38 -6.70 0.75 -3.74
C GLY A 38 -6.42 -0.09 -4.99
N VAL A 39 -5.14 -0.41 -5.18
CA VAL A 39 -4.62 -1.22 -6.29
C VAL A 39 -3.55 -2.17 -5.79
N ALA A 40 -3.27 -3.22 -6.57
CA ALA A 40 -2.11 -4.08 -6.37
C ALA A 40 -1.05 -3.81 -7.44
N ILE A 41 0.19 -4.20 -7.18
CA ILE A 41 1.30 -4.10 -8.14
C ILE A 41 2.01 -5.45 -8.20
N ASP A 42 2.06 -6.06 -9.39
CA ASP A 42 2.95 -7.18 -9.68
C ASP A 42 4.37 -6.63 -9.85
N CYS A 43 5.22 -6.90 -8.85
CA CYS A 43 6.49 -6.20 -8.65
C CYS A 43 7.57 -6.68 -9.63
N GLU A 44 8.30 -5.74 -10.23
CA GLU A 44 9.45 -5.99 -11.12
C GLU A 44 10.79 -5.58 -10.50
N ASP A 45 10.78 -5.02 -9.29
CA ASP A 45 11.95 -4.52 -8.56
C ASP A 45 11.86 -4.96 -7.07
N ASP A 46 12.99 -4.95 -6.36
CA ASP A 46 13.12 -5.39 -4.97
C ASP A 46 13.18 -4.25 -3.96
N ILE A 47 13.19 -3.00 -4.42
CA ILE A 47 13.18 -1.80 -3.57
C ILE A 47 11.76 -1.24 -3.47
N ILE A 48 11.22 -1.25 -2.24
CA ILE A 48 9.94 -0.62 -1.91
C ILE A 48 10.19 0.76 -1.29
N VAL A 49 9.54 1.79 -1.84
CA VAL A 49 9.65 3.18 -1.40
C VAL A 49 8.33 3.73 -0.88
N ALA A 50 8.38 4.90 -0.22
CA ALA A 50 7.19 5.59 0.21
C ALA A 50 6.36 6.07 -1.02
N PRO A 51 5.06 5.74 -1.11
CA PRO A 51 4.20 6.14 -2.23
C PRO A 51 3.77 7.61 -2.15
N ALA A 52 3.95 8.28 -1.01
CA ALA A 52 3.55 9.68 -0.82
C ALA A 52 4.23 10.31 0.40
N ASP A 53 4.21 11.65 0.46
CA ASP A 53 4.66 12.42 1.62
C ASP A 53 3.76 12.18 2.83
N GLY A 54 4.32 11.68 3.93
CA GLY A 54 3.58 11.47 5.17
C GLY A 54 4.47 11.06 6.33
N VAL A 55 3.84 10.60 7.41
CA VAL A 55 4.52 10.07 8.58
C VAL A 55 4.27 8.56 8.66
N ILE A 56 5.34 7.78 8.82
CA ILE A 56 5.22 6.35 9.08
C ILE A 56 4.49 6.16 10.41
N SER A 57 3.29 5.59 10.35
CA SER A 57 2.45 5.33 11.54
C SER A 57 2.66 3.93 12.10
N LEU A 58 3.04 2.99 11.25
CA LEU A 58 3.22 1.59 11.60
C LEU A 58 4.29 0.95 10.72
N ILE A 59 5.19 0.18 11.32
CA ILE A 59 6.02 -0.81 10.63
C ILE A 59 5.71 -2.15 11.29
N PHE A 60 5.33 -3.15 10.49
CA PHE A 60 5.03 -4.48 11.01
C PHE A 60 6.32 -5.17 11.45
N LYS A 61 6.26 -5.99 12.51
CA LYS A 61 7.44 -6.63 13.12
C LYS A 61 8.27 -7.48 12.14
N THR A 62 7.62 -8.04 11.13
CA THR A 62 8.24 -8.87 10.09
C THR A 62 8.55 -8.09 8.82
N ASN A 63 8.57 -6.74 8.88
CA ASN A 63 8.96 -5.79 7.82
C ASN A 63 8.18 -5.84 6.49
N HIS A 64 7.29 -6.81 6.29
CA HIS A 64 6.51 -7.00 5.05
C HIS A 64 5.43 -5.93 4.79
N ALA A 65 5.17 -5.03 5.73
CA ALA A 65 4.16 -3.99 5.56
C ALA A 65 4.46 -2.76 6.40
N PHE A 66 4.00 -1.61 5.93
CA PHE A 66 4.06 -0.35 6.65
C PHE A 66 2.83 0.52 6.36
N GLY A 67 2.48 1.35 7.34
CA GLY A 67 1.44 2.36 7.25
C GLY A 67 2.01 3.77 7.18
N ILE A 68 1.43 4.63 6.35
CA ILE A 68 1.74 6.07 6.28
C ILE A 68 0.47 6.87 6.53
N ILE A 69 0.55 7.89 7.38
CA ILE A 69 -0.50 8.89 7.54
C ILE A 69 -0.10 10.14 6.74
N LEU A 70 -0.96 10.52 5.80
CA LEU A 70 -0.81 11.74 5.00
C LEU A 70 -1.23 12.99 5.79
N LYS A 71 -0.86 14.17 5.28
CA LYS A 71 -1.17 15.46 5.94
C LYS A 71 -2.67 15.75 6.12
N ASP A 72 -3.53 15.12 5.32
CA ASP A 72 -4.99 15.26 5.38
C ASP A 72 -5.64 14.22 6.32
N GLY A 73 -4.85 13.33 6.93
CA GLY A 73 -5.32 12.25 7.79
C GLY A 73 -5.65 10.96 7.05
N THR A 74 -5.48 10.90 5.72
CA THR A 74 -5.64 9.65 4.96
C THR A 74 -4.57 8.64 5.40
N GLU A 75 -5.00 7.42 5.70
CA GLU A 75 -4.11 6.30 6.06
C GLU A 75 -3.87 5.44 4.81
N LEU A 76 -2.60 5.24 4.48
CA LEU A 76 -2.16 4.33 3.42
C LEU A 76 -1.48 3.12 4.04
N LEU A 77 -1.84 1.93 3.57
CA LEU A 77 -1.17 0.67 3.88
C LEU A 77 -0.44 0.17 2.64
N VAL A 78 0.86 -0.11 2.77
CA VAL A 78 1.63 -0.84 1.77
C VAL A 78 1.94 -2.21 2.35
N HIS A 79 1.47 -3.27 1.70
CA HIS A 79 1.67 -4.67 2.09
C HIS A 79 2.37 -5.41 0.95
N ILE A 80 3.48 -6.07 1.26
CA ILE A 80 4.40 -6.64 0.27
C ILE A 80 4.19 -8.15 0.20
N GLY A 81 3.69 -8.62 -0.94
CA GLY A 81 3.33 -10.02 -1.18
C GLY A 81 2.09 -10.47 -0.39
N ILE A 82 1.78 -11.77 -0.46
CA ILE A 82 0.68 -12.41 0.27
C ILE A 82 1.30 -13.42 1.25
N ASP A 83 0.73 -13.53 2.45
CA ASP A 83 1.20 -14.44 3.50
C ASP A 83 2.65 -14.22 3.95
N THR A 84 3.30 -13.12 3.56
CA THR A 84 4.72 -12.81 3.82
C THR A 84 5.02 -12.61 5.30
N VAL A 85 4.00 -12.35 6.14
CA VAL A 85 4.12 -12.41 7.59
C VAL A 85 4.67 -13.76 8.08
N LYS A 86 4.34 -14.87 7.40
CA LYS A 86 4.80 -16.24 7.72
C LYS A 86 6.29 -16.44 7.46
N LEU A 87 6.94 -15.53 6.74
CA LEU A 87 8.39 -15.56 6.50
C LEU A 87 9.18 -15.00 7.68
N GLU A 88 8.53 -14.46 8.72
CA GLU A 88 9.15 -13.96 9.94
C GLU A 88 10.23 -12.88 9.67
N GLY A 89 10.02 -12.07 8.63
CA GLY A 89 10.96 -11.01 8.22
C GLY A 89 12.15 -11.48 7.39
N LYS A 90 12.25 -12.76 7.06
CA LYS A 90 13.31 -13.26 6.17
C LYS A 90 13.07 -12.73 4.74
N GLY A 91 14.06 -12.01 4.21
CA GLY A 91 14.02 -11.40 2.87
C GLY A 91 13.69 -9.91 2.87
N PHE A 92 13.46 -9.31 4.04
CA PHE A 92 13.25 -7.87 4.25
C PHE A 92 14.33 -7.27 5.14
#